data_AF-A0A2G9MGC9-F1
#
_entry.id   AF-A0A2G9MGC9-F1
#
_cell.length_a   1.000
_cell.length_b   1.000
_cell.length_c   1.000
_cell.angle_alpha   90.00
_cell.angle_beta   90.00
_cell.angle_gamma   90.00
#
_symmetry.space_group_name_H-M   'P 1'
#
loop_
_entity.id
_entity.type
_entity.pdbx_description
1 polymer ?
#
loop_
_entity_poly.entity_id
_entity_poly.type
_entity_poly.pdbx_seq_one_letter_code
_entity_poly.pdbx_strand_id
1 'polypeptide(L)'
;MALLKDIIIQFIIGLVVTLFSTYLFSLQRIDFTMLIVIIIGTIIFSMVILIQLKINELSERLDEQKKGVLDLDKRFKNIEDLNNIRLDIKELQKSVFKK
;
A
#
# COMPACT_ATOMS: atom_id res chain seq x y z
N MET A 1 -8.81 -7.81 -2.98
CA MET A 1 -9.24 -9.23 -3.12
C MET A 1 -8.37 -10.01 -4.12
N ALA A 2 -8.03 -9.46 -5.30
CA ALA A 2 -7.14 -10.10 -6.28
C ALA A 2 -5.74 -10.44 -5.71
N LEU A 3 -5.09 -9.48 -5.04
CA LEU A 3 -3.75 -9.68 -4.45
C LEU A 3 -3.69 -10.82 -3.42
N LEU A 4 -4.70 -10.94 -2.54
CA LEU A 4 -4.74 -12.01 -1.54
C LEU A 4 -4.87 -13.38 -2.23
N LYS A 5 -5.68 -13.46 -3.29
CA LYS A 5 -5.83 -14.67 -4.09
C LYS A 5 -4.52 -15.04 -4.78
N ASP A 6 -3.81 -14.07 -5.34
CA ASP A 6 -2.53 -14.31 -6.03
C ASP A 6 -1.44 -14.77 -5.06
N ILE A 7 -1.40 -14.21 -3.85
CA ILE A 7 -0.46 -14.62 -2.79
C ILE A 7 -0.77 -16.05 -2.31
N ILE A 8 -2.05 -16.38 -2.11
CA ILE A 8 -2.47 -17.73 -1.72
C ILE A 8 -2.09 -18.74 -2.81
N ILE A 9 -2.32 -18.40 -4.08
CA ILE A 9 -1.93 -19.25 -5.23
C ILE A 9 -0.41 -19.45 -5.26
N GLN A 10 0.37 -18.39 -5.11
CA GLN A 10 1.84 -18.47 -5.08
C GLN A 10 2.36 -19.29 -3.91
N PHE A 11 1.74 -19.16 -2.73
CA PHE A 11 2.09 -19.96 -1.55
C PHE A 11 1.81 -21.45 -1.78
N ILE A 12 0.64 -21.79 -2.35
CA ILE A 12 0.28 -23.18 -2.68
C ILE A 12 1.28 -23.77 -3.69
N ILE A 13 1.63 -23.01 -4.74
CA ILE A 13 2.61 -23.45 -5.73
C ILE A 13 3.97 -23.69 -5.07
N GLY A 14 4.46 -22.76 -4.24
CA GLY A 14 5.71 -22.91 -3.52
C GLY A 14 5.73 -24.14 -2.61
N LEU A 15 4.61 -24.43 -1.94
CA LEU A 15 4.45 -25.59 -1.07
C LEU A 15 4.48 -26.90 -1.87
N VAL A 16 3.77 -26.96 -3.00
CA VAL A 16 3.79 -28.11 -3.92
C VAL A 16 5.19 -28.35 -4.48
N VAL A 17 5.90 -27.30 -4.91
CA VAL A 17 7.28 -27.41 -5.42
C VAL A 17 8.22 -27.94 -4.35
N THR A 18 8.08 -27.47 -3.10
CA THR A 18 8.94 -27.88 -1.99
C THR A 18 8.69 -29.34 -1.60
N LEU A 19 7.42 -29.75 -1.52
CA LEU A 19 7.03 -31.16 -1.28
C LEU A 19 7.55 -32.08 -2.38
N PHE A 20 7.38 -31.69 -3.64
CA PHE A 20 7.84 -32.47 -4.79
C PHE A 20 9.37 -32.60 -4.81
N SER A 21 10.09 -31.52 -4.50
CA SER A 21 11.55 -31.52 -4.42
C SER A 21 12.07 -32.38 -3.26
N THR A 22 11.40 -32.35 -2.12
CA THR A 22 11.77 -33.20 -0.97
C THR A 22 11.53 -34.68 -1.28
N TYR A 23 10.42 -34.99 -1.97
CA TYR A 23 10.11 -36.34 -2.42
C TYR A 23 11.15 -36.86 -3.43
N LEU A 24 11.53 -36.05 -4.42
CA LEU A 24 12.56 -36.41 -5.39
C LEU A 24 13.94 -36.60 -4.72
N PHE A 25 14.26 -35.83 -3.68
CA PHE A 25 15.48 -36.05 -2.87
C PHE A 25 15.46 -37.38 -2.13
N SER A 26 14.31 -37.76 -1.56
CA SER A 26 14.13 -39.07 -0.93
C SER A 26 14.33 -40.23 -1.92
N LEU A 27 14.07 -40.01 -3.21
CA LEU A 27 14.31 -40.98 -4.28
C LEU A 27 15.77 -40.95 -4.79
N GLN A 28 16.66 -40.18 -4.17
CA GLN A 28 18.03 -39.92 -4.62
C GLN A 28 18.12 -39.42 -6.07
N ARG A 29 17.04 -38.80 -6.58
CA ARG A 29 16.98 -38.24 -7.94
C ARG A 29 17.61 -36.86 -8.04
N ILE A 30 17.88 -36.23 -6.91
CA ILE A 30 18.49 -34.90 -6.81
C ILE A 30 19.54 -34.91 -5.71
N ASP A 31 20.64 -34.22 -5.98
CA ASP A 31 21.72 -34.04 -5.02
C ASP A 31 21.37 -33.03 -3.93
N PHE A 32 22.02 -33.17 -2.78
CA PHE A 32 21.86 -32.27 -1.64
C PHE A 32 22.06 -30.79 -2.00
N THR A 33 23.00 -30.50 -2.92
CA THR A 33 23.24 -29.16 -3.45
C THR A 33 22.00 -28.56 -4.11
N MET A 34 21.28 -29.34 -4.93
CA MET A 34 20.05 -28.85 -5.57
C MET A 34 18.93 -28.62 -4.56
N LEU A 35 18.81 -29.48 -3.55
CA LEU A 35 17.84 -29.28 -2.47
C LEU A 35 18.09 -27.99 -1.69
N ILE A 36 19.36 -27.67 -1.38
CA ILE A 36 19.73 -26.38 -0.75
C ILE A 36 19.34 -25.20 -1.64
N VAL A 37 19.64 -25.26 -2.94
CA VAL A 37 19.28 -24.18 -3.89
C VAL A 37 17.77 -23.94 -3.91
N ILE A 38 16.97 -25.02 -3.90
CA ILE A 38 15.51 -24.92 -3.87
C ILE A 38 15.04 -24.26 -2.56
N ILE A 39 15.58 -24.68 -1.40
CA ILE A 39 15.23 -24.09 -0.10
C ILE A 39 15.55 -22.58 -0.08
N ILE A 40 16.76 -22.21 -0.49
CA ILE A 40 17.20 -20.80 -0.53
C ILE A 40 16.32 -20.00 -1.50
N GLY A 41 16.02 -20.56 -2.68
CA GLY A 41 15.13 -19.95 -3.66
C GLY A 41 13.74 -19.67 -3.08
N THR A 42 13.16 -20.63 -2.36
CA THR A 42 11.86 -20.47 -1.69
C THR A 42 11.89 -19.39 -0.61
N ILE A 43 12.99 -19.28 0.15
CA ILE A 43 13.15 -18.22 1.17
C ILE A 43 13.20 -16.84 0.51
N ILE A 44 14.01 -16.66 -0.53
CA ILE A 44 14.13 -15.39 -1.26
C ILE A 44 12.78 -15.00 -1.86
N PHE A 45 12.10 -15.96 -2.50
CA PHE A 45 10.78 -15.72 -3.11
C PHE A 45 9.75 -15.28 -2.05
N SER A 46 9.73 -15.92 -0.88
CA SER A 46 8.84 -15.55 0.22
C SER A 46 9.11 -14.14 0.75
N MET A 47 10.39 -13.74 0.85
CA MET A 47 10.76 -12.38 1.22
C MET A 47 10.23 -11.34 0.23
N VAL A 48 10.36 -11.60 -1.08
CA VAL A 48 9.86 -10.68 -2.12
C VAL A 48 8.35 -10.49 -1.99
N ILE A 49 7.59 -11.57 -1.75
CA ILE A 49 6.14 -11.49 -1.54
C ILE A 49 5.80 -10.63 -0.33
N LEU A 50 6.49 -10.81 0.80
CA LEU A 50 6.25 -10.03 2.02
C LEU A 50 6.55 -8.53 1.81
N ILE A 51 7.61 -8.22 1.07
CA ILE A 51 7.95 -6.84 0.72
C ILE A 51 6.85 -6.24 -0.16
N GLN A 52 6.38 -6.97 -1.18
CA GLN A 52 5.32 -6.51 -2.07
C GLN A 52 4.01 -6.24 -1.32
N LEU A 53 3.65 -7.12 -0.39
CA LEU A 53 2.49 -6.92 0.50
C LEU A 53 2.59 -5.61 1.28
N LYS A 54 3.76 -5.36 1.89
CA LYS A 54 3.99 -4.16 2.68
C LYS A 54 4.01 -2.89 1.83
N ILE A 55 4.54 -2.95 0.62
CA ILE A 55 4.49 -1.84 -0.35
C ILE A 55 3.04 -1.52 -0.73
N ASN A 56 2.23 -2.54 -0.99
CA ASN A 56 0.82 -2.34 -1.34
C ASN A 56 0.03 -1.70 -0.19
N GLU A 57 0.24 -2.18 1.03
CA GLU A 57 -0.37 -1.58 2.23
C GLU A 57 0.06 -0.11 2.42
N LEU A 58 1.35 0.18 2.23
CA LEU A 58 1.87 1.54 2.29
C LEU A 58 1.27 2.44 1.21
N SER A 59 1.09 1.91 -0.01
CA SER A 59 0.46 2.63 -1.12
C SER A 59 -1.00 2.99 -0.80
N GLU A 60 -1.75 2.06 -0.21
CA GLU A 60 -3.14 2.29 0.18
C GLU A 60 -3.24 3.37 1.26
N ARG A 61 -2.39 3.29 2.30
CA ARG A 61 -2.31 4.34 3.33
C ARG A 61 -1.91 5.70 2.76
N LEU A 62 -1.02 5.72 1.76
CA LEU A 62 -0.61 6.96 1.09
C LEU A 62 -1.78 7.60 0.32
N ASP A 63 -2.59 6.79 -0.35
CA ASP A 63 -3.78 7.26 -1.07
C ASP A 63 -4.85 7.79 -0.11
N GLU A 64 -5.03 7.15 1.05
CA GLU A 64 -5.90 7.65 2.12
C GLU A 64 -5.41 9.00 2.65
N GLN A 65 -4.11 9.12 2.94
CA GLN A 65 -3.53 10.40 3.37
C GLN A 65 -3.69 11.49 2.31
N LYS A 66 -3.47 11.16 1.03
CA LYS A 66 -3.65 12.10 -0.08
C LYS A 66 -5.09 12.62 -0.17
N LYS A 67 -6.08 11.74 0.05
CA LYS A 67 -7.50 12.16 0.14
C LYS A 67 -7.73 13.10 1.33
N GLY A 68 -7.15 12.79 2.48
CA GLY A 68 -7.22 13.64 3.67
C GLY A 68 -6.64 15.05 3.42
N VAL A 69 -5.49 15.13 2.74
CA VAL A 69 -4.86 16.41 2.36
C VAL A 69 -5.75 17.20 1.40
N LEU A 70 -6.38 16.55 0.43
CA LEU A 70 -7.31 17.22 -0.49
C LEU A 70 -8.57 17.75 0.22
N ASP A 71 -9.10 17.05 1.22
CA ASP A 71 -10.22 17.56 2.02
C ASP A 71 -9.80 18.78 2.85
N LEU A 72 -8.60 18.74 3.44
CA LEU A 72 -8.05 19.88 4.16
C LEU A 72 -7.85 21.10 3.25
N ASP A 73 -7.31 20.93 2.03
CA ASP A 73 -7.16 22.03 1.06
C ASP A 73 -8.50 22.71 0.75
N LYS A 74 -9.57 21.91 0.57
CA LYS A 74 -10.93 22.44 0.38
C LYS A 74 -11.41 23.23 1.60
N ARG A 75 -11.16 22.73 2.81
CA ARG A 75 -11.53 23.44 4.04
C ARG A 75 -10.76 24.75 4.18
N PHE A 76 -9.47 24.78 3.82
CA PHE A 76 -8.67 26.00 3.85
C PHE A 76 -9.21 27.05 2.86
N LYS A 77 -9.56 26.66 1.63
CA LYS A 77 -10.19 27.56 0.67
C LYS A 77 -11.51 28.15 1.19
N ASN A 78 -12.37 27.32 1.79
CA ASN A 78 -13.61 27.80 2.38
C ASN A 78 -13.36 28.80 3.53
N ILE A 79 -12.32 28.58 4.34
CA ILE A 79 -11.94 29.52 5.42
C ILE A 79 -11.41 30.83 4.83
N GLU A 80 -10.63 30.77 3.76
CA GLU A 80 -10.13 31.95 3.05
C GLU A 80 -11.30 32.77 2.46
N ASP A 81 -12.26 32.12 1.80
CA ASP A 81 -13.48 32.74 1.29
C ASP A 81 -14.30 33.40 2.40
N LEU A 82 -14.48 32.72 3.54
CA LEU A 82 -15.17 33.28 4.70
C LEU A 82 -14.44 34.51 5.27
N ASN A 83 -13.11 34.51 5.26
CA ASN A 83 -12.33 35.64 5.73
C ASN A 83 -12.46 36.85 4.78
N ASN A 84 -12.47 36.61 3.47
CA ASN A 84 -12.73 37.65 2.47
C ASN A 84 -14.12 38.26 2.65
N ILE A 85 -15.16 37.43 2.80
CA ILE A 85 -16.53 37.90 3.09
C ILE A 85 -16.55 38.74 4.37
N ARG A 86 -15.82 38.33 5.42
CA ARG A 86 -15.73 39.10 6.67
C ARG A 86 -15.08 40.47 6.47
N LEU A 87 -14.07 40.57 5.60
CA LEU A 87 -13.44 41.84 5.25
C LEU A 87 -14.41 42.74 4.49
N ASP A 88 -15.12 42.19 3.50
CA ASP A 88 -16.11 42.92 2.70
C ASP A 88 -17.24 43.47 3.58
N ILE A 89 -17.76 42.68 4.52
CA ILE A 89 -18.76 43.13 5.50
C ILE A 89 -18.22 44.28 6.35
N LYS A 90 -16.94 44.23 6.77
CA LYS A 90 -16.32 45.31 7.53
C LYS A 90 -16.19 46.59 6.72
N GLU A 91 -15.87 46.50 5.43
CA GLU A 91 -15.82 47.65 4.53
C GLU A 91 -17.21 48.25 4.28
N LEU A 92 -18.21 47.39 4.03
CA LEU A 92 -19.61 47.78 3.90
C LEU A 92 -20.13 48.46 5.18
N GLN A 93 -19.82 47.93 6.36
CA GLN A 93 -20.16 48.60 7.62
C GLN A 93 -19.49 49.98 7.73
N LYS A 94 -18.21 50.10 7.36
CA LYS A 94 -17.54 51.41 7.35
C LYS A 94 -18.19 52.39 6.37
N SER A 95 -18.69 51.95 5.22
CA SER A 95 -19.33 52.84 4.24
C SER A 95 -20.76 53.23 4.65
N VAL A 96 -21.52 52.32 5.25
CA VAL A 96 -22.91 52.55 5.68
C VAL A 96 -22.98 53.36 6.98
N PHE A 97 -22.08 53.11 7.93
CA PHE A 97 -22.06 53.79 9.24
C PHE A 97 -21.13 55.03 9.28
N LYS A 98 -20.42 55.36 8.19
CA LYS A 98 -19.86 56.70 8.00
C LYS A 98 -20.94 57.63 7.45
N LYS A 99 -21.86 58.00 8.33
CA LYS A 99 -22.60 59.27 8.29
C LYS A 99 -22.66 59.81 9.71
#